data_AF-A0A2M6T0Q6-F1
#
_entry.id   AF-A0A2M6T0Q6-F1
#
_cell.length_a   1.000
_cell.length_b   1.000
_cell.length_c   1.000
_cell.angle_alpha   90.00
_cell.angle_beta   90.00
_cell.angle_gamma   90.00
#
_symmetry.space_group_name_H-M   'P 1'
#
loop_
_entity.id
_entity.type
_entity.pdbx_description
1 polymer ?
#
loop_
_entity_poly.entity_id
_entity_poly.type
_entity_poly.pdbx_seq_one_letter_code
_entity_poly.pdbx_strand_id
1 'polypeptide(L)' 'MKSANESKLWLVLLRDSKRAKTEDVEWFLKELDEIAKIFASSILTLKGRK' A
#
# COMPACT_ATOMS: atom_id res chain seq x y z
N MET A 1 1.33 -0.23 9.29
CA MET A 1 0.96 0.90 8.40
C MET A 1 2.14 1.73 7.93
N LYS A 2 3.19 1.96 8.74
CA LYS A 2 4.39 2.69 8.31
C LYS A 2 5.01 2.14 7.00
N SER A 3 5.26 0.83 6.96
CA SER A 3 5.79 0.16 5.76
C SER A 3 4.88 0.30 4.53
N ALA A 4 3.54 0.26 4.68
CA ALA A 4 2.62 0.49 3.57
C ALA A 4 2.72 1.94 3.03
N ASN A 5 2.88 2.94 3.90
CA ASN A 5 3.07 4.33 3.49
C ASN A 5 4.42 4.52 2.77
N GLU A 6 5.49 3.89 3.26
CA GLU A 6 6.81 3.91 2.62
C GLU A 6 6.76 3.23 1.24
N SER A 7 6.06 2.10 1.11
CA SER A 7 5.84 1.45 -0.19
C SER A 7 5.05 2.34 -1.16
N LYS A 8 4.00 3.04 -0.71
CA LYS A 8 3.27 4.01 -1.54
C LYS A 8 4.19 5.15 -2.02
N LEU A 9 5.06 5.67 -1.15
CA LEU A 9 6.04 6.69 -1.51
C LEU A 9 6.98 6.21 -2.62
N TRP A 10 7.52 5.00 -2.52
CA TRP A 10 8.43 4.45 -3.53
C TRP A 10 7.75 4.23 -4.88
N LEU A 11 6.51 3.72 -4.88
CA LEU A 11 5.72 3.55 -6.11
C LEU A 11 5.45 4.89 -6.80
N VAL A 12 5.07 5.91 -6.03
CA VAL A 12 4.84 7.27 -6.54
C VAL A 12 6.13 7.89 -7.09
N LEU A 13 7.26 7.76 -6.38
CA LEU A 13 8.57 8.23 -6.87
C LEU A 13 8.98 7.53 -8.18
N LEU A 14 8.72 6.23 -8.30
CA LEU A 14 9.03 5.48 -9.52
C LEU A 14 8.20 5.99 -10.71
N ARG A 15 6.90 6.25 -10.51
CA ARG A 15 6.03 6.87 -11.51
C ARG A 15 6.50 8.26 -11.90
N ASP A 16 6.74 9.12 -10.92
CA ASP A 16 7.03 10.53 -11.13
C ASP A 16 8.42 10.72 -11.77
N SER A 17 9.35 9.79 -11.53
CA SER A 17 10.63 9.72 -12.24
C SER A 17 10.53 9.13 -13.66
N LYS A 18 9.32 8.85 -14.15
CA LYS A 18 9.02 8.24 -15.47
C LYS A 18 9.69 6.87 -15.68
N ARG A 19 9.93 6.15 -14.58
CA ARG A 19 10.57 4.82 -14.58
C ARG A 19 9.59 3.66 -14.49
N ALA A 20 8.30 3.96 -14.35
CA ALA A 20 7.21 3.00 -14.44
C ALA A 20 6.01 3.64 -15.14
N LYS A 21 5.16 2.81 -15.75
CA LYS A 21 3.90 3.28 -16.33
C LYS A 21 2.93 3.67 -15.20
N THR A 22 2.18 4.74 -15.43
CA THR A 22 1.16 5.20 -14.48
C THR A 22 0.12 4.13 -14.18
N GLU A 23 -0.35 3.41 -15.21
CA GLU A 23 -1.34 2.34 -15.09
C GLU A 23 -0.88 1.20 -14.15
N ASP A 24 0.37 0.76 -14.28
CA ASP A 24 0.93 -0.29 -13.43
C ASP A 24 1.04 0.18 -11.98
N VAL A 25 1.53 1.41 -11.78
CA VAL A 25 1.69 2.01 -10.45
C VAL A 25 0.34 2.18 -9.76
N GLU A 26 -0.68 2.64 -10.47
CA GLU A 26 -2.04 2.77 -9.93
C GLU A 26 -2.62 1.42 -9.52
N TRP A 27 -2.41 0.37 -10.33
CA TRP A 27 -2.79 -0.99 -9.97
C TRP A 27 -2.09 -1.46 -8.69
N PHE A 28 -0.77 -1.30 -8.59
CA PHE A 28 -0.02 -1.66 -7.38
C PHE A 28 -0.44 -0.88 -6.14
N LEU A 29 -0.74 0.42 -6.29
CA LEU A 29 -1.18 1.26 -5.17
C LEU A 29 -2.53 0.80 -4.62
N LYS A 30 -3.44 0.35 -5.48
CA LYS A 30 -4.74 -0.21 -5.08
C LYS A 30 -4.54 -1.51 -4.30
N GLU A 31 -3.73 -2.42 -4.82
CA GLU A 31 -3.50 -3.73 -4.19
C GLU A 31 -2.78 -3.61 -2.86
N LEU A 32 -1.83 -2.66 -2.77
CA LEU A 32 -1.17 -2.32 -1.51
C LEU A 32 -2.16 -1.78 -0.46
N ASP A 33 -3.19 -1.04 -0.87
CA ASP A 33 -4.23 -0.53 0.04
C ASP A 33 -5.14 -1.66 0.55
N GLU A 34 -5.51 -2.61 -0.30
CA GLU A 34 -6.28 -3.79 0.08
C GLU A 34 -5.51 -4.66 1.07
N ILE A 35 -4.23 -4.93 0.80
CA ILE A 35 -3.35 -5.68 1.71
C ILE A 35 -3.20 -4.95 3.05
N ALA A 36 -3.05 -3.62 3.04
CA ALA A 36 -2.94 -2.83 4.26
C ALA A 36 -4.21 -2.93 5.12
N LYS A 37 -5.41 -2.95 4.50
CA LYS A 37 -6.69 -3.14 5.21
C LYS A 37 -6.81 -4.53 5.81
N ILE A 38 -6.41 -5.57 5.07
CA ILE A 38 -6.38 -6.95 5.57
C ILE A 38 -5.50 -7.02 6.82
N PHE A 39 -4.27 -6.52 6.75
CA PHE A 39 -3.36 -6.52 7.90
C PHE A 39 -3.88 -5.69 9.07
N ALA A 40 -4.48 -4.53 8.82
CA ALA A 40 -5.08 -3.72 9.88
C ALA A 40 -6.20 -4.49 10.60
N SER A 41 -7.08 -5.13 9.86
CA SER A 41 -8.17 -5.97 10.40
C SER A 41 -7.64 -7.17 11.20
N SER A 42 -6.62 -7.86 10.68
CA SER A 42 -5.96 -8.96 11.39
C SER A 42 -5.34 -8.49 12.70
N ILE A 43 -4.66 -7.35 12.72
CA ILE A 43 -4.06 -6.77 13.92
C ILE A 43 -5.14 -6.37 14.95
N LEU A 44 -6.23 -5.74 14.51
CA LEU A 44 -7.34 -5.37 15.41
C LEU A 44 -7.98 -6.60 16.05
N THR A 45 -8.18 -7.67 15.25
CA THR A 45 -8.68 -8.96 15.71
C THR A 45 -7.74 -9.56 16.76
N LEU A 46 -6.43 -9.57 16.52
CA LEU A 46 -5.43 -10.06 17.48
C LEU A 46 -5.37 -9.23 18.77
N LYS A 47 -5.69 -7.94 18.69
CA LYS A 47 -5.75 -7.05 19.86
C LYS A 47 -7.09 -7.12 20.61
N GLY A 48 -8.05 -7.93 20.16
CA GLY A 48 -9.39 -8.00 20.74
C GLY A 48 -10.18 -6.70 20.61
N ARG A 49 -9.80 -5.82 19.67
CA ARG A 49 -10.44 -4.50 19.43
C ARG A 49 -11.31 -4.56 18.17
N LYS A 50 -12.22 -5.52 18.13
CA LYS A 50 -13.22 -5.63 17.07
C LYS A 50 -14.42 -4.77 17.38
#